data_AF-A0AA35P5K6-F1
#
_entry.id   AF-A0AA35P5K6-F1
#
_cell.length_a   1.000
_cell.length_b   1.000
_cell.length_c   1.000
_cell.angle_alpha   90.00
_cell.angle_beta   90.00
_cell.angle_gamma   90.00
#
_symmetry.space_group_name_H-M   'P 1'
#
loop_
_entity.id
_entity.type
_entity.pdbx_description
1 polymer ?
#
loop_
_entity_poly.entity_id
_entity_poly.type
_entity_poly.pdbx_seq_one_letter_code
_entity_poly.pdbx_strand_id
1 'polypeptide(L)'
;MGWRGEQCDKPCLPGYYGSNCTERCKCPPGVPCNHMSGECGCPPGFVGSGCERTCLPGTYGENCNQVCQCSGKNEECHHVTGKCGCLPGYYGIHCDLRKCHSRFINIRLCLIVRIRFE
;
A
#
# COMPACT_ATOMS: atom_id res chain seq x y z
N MET A 1 -25.34 17.21 3.99
CA MET A 1 -24.37 16.43 4.79
C MET A 1 -22.99 16.99 4.52
N GLY A 2 -22.09 17.04 5.51
CA GLY A 2 -20.73 17.56 5.35
C GLY A 2 -20.57 19.08 5.41
N TRP A 3 -21.65 19.79 5.72
CA TRP A 3 -21.71 21.24 5.82
C TRP A 3 -22.25 21.64 7.19
N ARG A 4 -21.84 22.82 7.65
CA ARG A 4 -22.21 23.45 8.92
C ARG A 4 -22.43 24.95 8.70
N GLY A 5 -22.85 25.64 9.76
CA GLY A 5 -23.22 27.05 9.71
C GLY A 5 -24.72 27.22 9.54
N GLU A 6 -25.24 28.40 9.88
CA GLU A 6 -26.67 28.71 9.83
C GLU A 6 -27.25 28.54 8.41
N GLN A 7 -26.43 28.83 7.40
CA GLN A 7 -26.78 28.69 5.99
C GLN A 7 -26.19 27.43 5.34
N CYS A 8 -25.61 26.52 6.12
CA CYS A 8 -24.91 25.33 5.60
C CYS A 8 -23.80 25.68 4.58
N ASP A 9 -23.13 26.80 4.78
CA ASP A 9 -22.16 27.42 3.85
C ASP A 9 -20.71 27.08 4.17
N LYS A 10 -20.45 26.46 5.33
CA LYS A 10 -19.10 26.12 5.79
C LYS A 10 -18.91 24.61 5.78
N PRO A 11 -17.78 24.09 5.28
CA PRO A 11 -17.51 22.66 5.39
C PRO A 11 -17.32 22.27 6.87
N CYS A 12 -17.45 20.97 7.14
CA CYS A 12 -17.00 20.41 8.41
C CYS A 12 -15.55 20.81 8.71
N LEU A 13 -15.24 20.93 10.01
CA LEU A 13 -13.88 21.22 10.44
C LEU A 13 -12.93 20.08 10.02
N PRO A 14 -11.63 20.38 9.80
CA PRO A 14 -10.65 19.35 9.46
C PRO A 14 -10.70 18.15 10.42
N GLY A 15 -10.74 16.95 9.84
CA GLY A 15 -10.86 15.69 10.59
C GLY A 15 -12.29 15.20 10.83
N TYR A 16 -13.31 15.93 10.36
CA TYR A 16 -14.72 15.56 10.51
C TYR A 16 -15.47 15.57 9.17
N TYR A 17 -16.48 14.72 9.05
CA TYR A 17 -17.33 14.62 7.87
C TYR A 17 -18.76 14.19 8.23
N GLY A 18 -19.62 14.06 7.21
CA GLY A 18 -20.94 13.44 7.35
C GLY A 18 -22.02 14.38 7.90
N SER A 19 -23.14 13.81 8.34
CA SER A 19 -24.27 14.61 8.85
C SER A 19 -23.90 15.30 10.16
N ASN A 20 -24.15 16.61 10.25
CA ASN A 20 -23.82 17.43 11.41
C ASN A 20 -22.32 17.38 11.83
N CYS A 21 -21.42 16.93 10.95
CA CYS A 21 -19.98 16.86 11.20
C CYS A 21 -19.58 16.02 12.42
N THR A 22 -20.30 14.93 12.71
CA THR A 22 -20.05 14.07 13.88
C THR A 22 -19.12 12.90 13.57
N GLU A 23 -18.93 12.54 12.31
CA GLU A 23 -18.08 11.43 11.91
C GLU A 23 -16.61 11.86 11.84
N ARG A 24 -15.71 11.04 12.39
CA ARG A 24 -14.26 11.32 12.38
C ARG A 24 -13.59 10.66 11.19
N CYS A 25 -12.74 11.41 10.50
CA CYS A 25 -11.95 10.91 9.40
C CYS A 25 -10.92 9.88 9.88
N LYS A 26 -10.68 8.87 9.04
CA LYS A 26 -9.73 7.78 9.31
C LYS A 26 -8.48 7.86 8.43
N CYS A 27 -8.15 9.07 7.97
CA CYS A 27 -7.01 9.30 7.09
C CYS A 27 -5.66 9.21 7.84
N PRO A 28 -4.56 8.98 7.11
CA PRO A 28 -3.22 9.14 7.66
C PRO A 28 -3.00 10.57 8.22
N PRO A 29 -2.07 10.74 9.18
CA PRO A 29 -1.74 12.05 9.72
C PRO A 29 -1.37 13.05 8.61
N GLY A 30 -2.00 14.23 8.62
CA GLY A 30 -1.75 15.30 7.64
C GLY A 30 -2.53 15.16 6.33
N VAL A 31 -3.30 14.09 6.12
CA VAL A 31 -4.15 13.92 4.94
C VAL A 31 -5.56 14.43 5.22
N PRO A 32 -6.07 15.41 4.44
CA PRO A 32 -7.45 15.85 4.57
C PRO A 32 -8.43 14.81 4.01
N CYS A 33 -9.60 14.73 4.63
CA CYS A 33 -10.75 13.97 4.15
C CYS A 33 -11.77 14.89 3.46
N ASN A 34 -12.54 14.31 2.55
CA ASN A 34 -13.73 14.92 2.00
C ASN A 34 -14.77 15.14 3.11
N HIS A 35 -15.24 16.38 3.29
CA HIS A 35 -16.17 16.72 4.36
C HIS A 35 -17.56 16.06 4.20
N MET A 36 -17.93 15.59 3.00
CA MET A 36 -19.19 14.89 2.76
C MET A 36 -19.04 13.37 2.93
N SER A 37 -18.08 12.75 2.24
CA SER A 37 -17.94 11.29 2.19
C SER A 37 -16.98 10.70 3.22
N GLY A 38 -16.09 11.52 3.79
CA GLY A 38 -15.02 11.05 4.66
C GLY A 38 -13.84 10.42 3.93
N GLU A 39 -13.90 10.31 2.59
CA GLU A 39 -12.83 9.74 1.78
C GLU A 39 -11.56 10.60 1.82
N CYS A 40 -10.43 9.93 1.95
CA CYS A 40 -9.12 10.55 2.05
C CYS A 40 -8.48 10.72 0.67
N GLY A 41 -7.75 11.83 0.47
CA GLY A 41 -6.85 11.97 -0.67
C GLY A 41 -5.57 11.15 -0.44
N CYS A 42 -5.51 9.93 -0.97
CA CYS A 42 -4.43 9.01 -0.63
C CYS A 42 -3.07 9.41 -1.21
N PRO A 43 -1.99 9.25 -0.44
CA PRO A 43 -0.65 9.41 -0.97
C PRO A 43 -0.35 8.33 -2.02
N PRO A 44 0.61 8.56 -2.92
CA PRO A 44 0.92 7.61 -3.99
C PRO A 44 1.29 6.25 -3.41
N GLY A 45 0.75 5.20 -4.02
CA GLY A 45 0.92 3.83 -3.57
C GLY A 45 -0.13 3.32 -2.59
N PHE A 46 -1.11 4.13 -2.19
CA PHE A 46 -2.15 3.77 -1.24
C PHE A 46 -3.56 4.03 -1.78
N VAL A 47 -4.52 3.20 -1.35
CA VAL A 47 -5.94 3.21 -1.75
C VAL A 47 -6.83 2.80 -0.59
N GLY A 48 -8.14 2.92 -0.79
CA GLY A 48 -9.16 2.72 0.25
C GLY A 48 -9.70 4.06 0.73
N SER A 49 -10.86 4.05 1.40
CA SER A 49 -11.48 5.29 1.88
C SER A 49 -10.63 5.99 2.95
N GLY A 50 -9.81 5.24 3.68
CA GLY A 50 -8.86 5.70 4.69
C GLY A 50 -7.39 5.55 4.29
N CYS A 51 -7.08 5.22 3.03
CA CYS A 51 -5.71 4.93 2.55
C CYS A 51 -5.01 3.78 3.30
N GLU A 52 -5.81 2.83 3.78
CA GLU A 52 -5.37 1.72 4.62
C GLU A 52 -4.78 0.55 3.83
N ARG A 53 -4.90 0.56 2.50
CA ARG A 53 -4.41 -0.49 1.60
C ARG A 53 -3.33 0.06 0.68
N THR A 54 -2.34 -0.76 0.38
CA THR A 54 -1.38 -0.48 -0.71
C THR A 54 -2.01 -0.77 -2.08
N CYS A 55 -1.38 -0.27 -3.14
CA CYS A 55 -1.72 -0.70 -4.50
C CYS A 55 -1.69 -2.22 -4.65
N LEU A 56 -2.54 -2.74 -5.54
CA LEU A 56 -2.52 -4.15 -5.88
C LEU A 56 -1.18 -4.52 -6.53
N PRO A 57 -0.71 -5.77 -6.36
CA PRO A 57 0.51 -6.23 -7.00
C PRO A 57 0.52 -5.93 -8.50
N GLY A 58 1.60 -5.33 -8.99
CA GLY A 58 1.74 -4.92 -10.39
C GLY A 58 1.23 -3.51 -10.71
N THR A 59 0.69 -2.79 -9.74
CA THR A 59 0.31 -1.37 -9.89
C THR A 59 0.99 -0.46 -8.88
N TYR A 60 1.17 0.81 -9.22
CA TYR A 60 1.85 1.78 -8.36
C TYR A 60 1.42 3.23 -8.62
N GLY A 61 1.90 4.14 -7.77
CA GLY A 61 1.76 5.59 -7.95
C GLY A 61 0.42 6.16 -7.49
N GLU A 62 0.10 7.37 -7.94
CA GLU A 62 -1.14 8.07 -7.63
C GLU A 62 -2.36 7.25 -8.10
N ASN A 63 -3.31 7.02 -7.19
CA ASN A 63 -4.50 6.19 -7.42
C ASN A 63 -4.20 4.77 -7.96
N CYS A 64 -2.97 4.28 -7.86
CA CYS A 64 -2.54 2.99 -8.41
C CYS A 64 -2.78 2.82 -9.92
N ASN A 65 -2.74 3.91 -10.69
CA ASN A 65 -3.05 3.88 -12.13
C ASN A 65 -1.84 3.54 -13.02
N GLN A 66 -0.64 3.36 -12.44
CA GLN A 66 0.56 3.01 -13.20
C GLN A 66 0.82 1.51 -13.11
N VAL A 67 1.19 0.90 -14.23
CA VAL A 67 1.46 -0.55 -14.33
C VAL A 67 2.96 -0.79 -14.28
N CYS A 68 3.39 -1.74 -13.44
CA CYS A 68 4.79 -2.10 -13.30
C CYS A 68 5.31 -2.88 -14.52
N GLN A 69 6.58 -2.70 -14.85
CA GLN A 69 7.25 -3.40 -15.95
C GLN A 69 8.33 -4.36 -15.46
N CYS A 70 8.02 -5.11 -14.40
CA CYS A 70 8.92 -6.14 -13.86
C CYS A 70 8.98 -7.34 -14.82
N SER A 71 10.20 -7.83 -15.09
CA SER A 71 10.43 -8.90 -16.06
C SER A 71 10.76 -10.24 -15.37
N GLY A 72 11.25 -10.18 -14.13
CA GLY A 72 11.64 -11.35 -13.37
C GLY A 72 10.45 -12.04 -12.71
N LYS A 73 10.45 -13.38 -12.74
CA LYS A 73 9.39 -14.21 -12.13
C LYS A 73 9.29 -14.02 -10.61
N ASN A 74 10.41 -13.73 -9.95
CA ASN A 74 10.48 -13.52 -8.51
C ASN A 74 10.75 -12.05 -8.15
N GLU A 75 10.23 -11.14 -8.97
CA GLU A 75 10.26 -9.70 -8.69
C GLU A 75 8.94 -9.23 -8.08
N GLU A 76 9.04 -8.26 -7.18
CA GLU A 76 7.95 -7.53 -6.59
C GLU A 76 8.08 -6.05 -6.93
N CYS A 77 6.96 -5.46 -7.30
CA CYS A 77 6.89 -4.04 -7.62
C CYS A 77 6.59 -3.20 -6.39
N HIS A 78 7.39 -2.17 -6.16
CA HIS A 78 7.18 -1.24 -5.06
C HIS A 78 5.96 -0.34 -5.33
N HIS A 79 4.89 -0.49 -4.54
CA HIS A 79 3.60 0.21 -4.72
C HIS A 79 3.69 1.75 -4.81
N VAL A 80 4.67 2.39 -4.19
CA VAL A 80 4.89 3.85 -4.35
C VAL A 80 5.68 4.21 -5.62
N THR A 81 6.79 3.51 -5.90
CA THR A 81 7.80 3.98 -6.87
C THR A 81 7.79 3.24 -8.20
N GLY A 82 7.12 2.09 -8.27
CA GLY A 82 7.12 1.23 -9.45
C GLY A 82 8.40 0.43 -9.67
N LYS A 83 9.41 0.61 -8.80
CA LYS A 83 10.69 -0.11 -8.90
C LYS A 83 10.50 -1.59 -8.58
N CYS A 84 11.12 -2.44 -9.39
CA CYS A 84 11.13 -3.88 -9.19
C CYS A 84 12.31 -4.28 -8.29
N GLY A 85 12.05 -5.15 -7.32
CA GLY A 85 13.06 -5.77 -6.47
C GLY A 85 12.75 -7.25 -6.27
N CYS A 86 13.70 -8.04 -5.77
CA CYS A 86 13.44 -9.46 -5.54
C CYS A 86 12.45 -9.68 -4.39
N LEU A 87 11.53 -10.64 -4.58
CA LEU A 87 10.67 -11.16 -3.51
C LEU A 87 11.51 -11.60 -2.30
N PRO A 88 10.95 -11.57 -1.08
CA PRO A 88 11.61 -12.08 0.11
C PRO A 88 12.18 -13.48 -0.10
N GLY A 89 13.48 -13.64 0.18
CA GLY A 89 14.19 -14.91 -0.02
C GLY A 89 14.79 -15.10 -1.41
N TYR A 90 14.65 -14.16 -2.34
CA TYR A 90 15.34 -14.17 -3.64
C TYR A 90 16.39 -13.07 -3.75
N TYR A 91 17.39 -13.26 -4.62
CA TYR A 91 18.46 -12.30 -4.89
C TYR A 91 19.13 -12.55 -6.25
N GLY A 92 20.10 -11.69 -6.60
CA GLY A 92 20.79 -11.70 -7.89
C GLY A 92 20.10 -10.78 -8.91
N ILE A 93 20.75 -10.57 -10.06
CA ILE A 93 20.28 -9.62 -11.09
C ILE A 93 18.90 -10.02 -11.65
N HIS A 94 18.62 -11.32 -11.74
CA HIS A 94 17.36 -11.87 -12.26
C HIS A 94 16.45 -12.46 -11.17
N CYS A 95 16.79 -12.29 -9.88
CA CYS A 95 16.04 -12.85 -8.76
C CYS A 95 15.82 -14.38 -8.82
N ASP A 96 16.73 -15.12 -9.47
CA ASP A 96 16.66 -16.58 -9.60
C ASP A 96 17.38 -17.32 -8.47
N LEU A 97 18.21 -16.62 -7.70
CA LEU A 97 18.96 -17.21 -6.59
C LEU A 97 18.15 -17.11 -5.30
N ARG A 98 18.06 -18.20 -4.52
CA ARG A 98 17.36 -18.22 -3.23
C ARG A 98 18.31 -18.03 -2.06
N LYS A 99 18.00 -17.08 -1.16
CA LYS A 99 18.65 -16.98 0.15
C LYS A 99 18.11 -18.07 1.05
N CYS A 100 19.00 -18.83 1.68
CA CYS A 100 18.63 -19.79 2.70
C CYS A 100 18.28 -19.03 3.99
N HIS A 101 17.15 -19.38 4.60
CA HIS A 101 16.76 -18.80 5.88
C HIS A 101 17.84 -19.07 6.93
N SER A 102 18.11 -18.10 7.80
CA SER A 102 19.25 -18.06 8.75
C SER A 102 19.37 -19.23 9.73
N ARG A 103 18.46 -20.21 9.72
CA ARG A 103 18.59 -21.49 10.44
C ARG A 103 19.47 -22.52 9.74
N PHE A 104 19.76 -22.34 8.45
CA PHE A 104 20.67 -23.21 7.70
C PHE A 104 21.85 -22.38 7.23
N ILE A 105 22.90 -22.36 8.06
CA ILE A 105 24.19 -21.69 7.83
C ILE A 105 24.89 -22.16 6.53
N ASN A 106 24.46 -23.29 5.94
CA ASN A 106 25.16 -23.94 4.85
C ASN A 106 24.29 -24.12 3.59
N ILE A 107 24.80 -23.64 2.44
CA ILE A 107 24.14 -23.68 1.14
C ILE A 107 23.85 -25.12 0.67
N ARG A 108 24.63 -26.12 1.10
CA ARG A 108 24.38 -27.53 0.81
C ARG A 108 23.18 -28.09 1.56
N LEU A 109 22.95 -27.68 2.81
CA LEU A 109 21.78 -28.13 3.58
C LEU A 109 20.46 -27.62 2.97
N CYS A 110 20.50 -26.44 2.35
CA CYS A 110 19.34 -25.81 1.72
C CYS A 110 18.80 -26.59 0.50
N LEU A 111 19.68 -27.23 -0.27
CA LEU A 111 19.32 -28.12 -1.38
C LEU A 111 18.76 -29.47 -0.90
N ILE A 112 19.16 -29.89 0.30
CA ILE A 112 18.78 -31.19 0.89
C ILE A 112 17.43 -31.08 1.59
N VAL A 113 17.20 -30.01 2.36
CA VAL A 113 15.97 -29.82 3.12
C VAL A 113 14.94 -29.09 2.25
N ARG A 114 14.31 -29.83 1.32
CA ARG A 114 13.05 -29.42 0.67
C ARG A 114 11.94 -29.33 1.73
N ILE A 115 11.92 -28.29 2.55
CA ILE A 115 10.80 -28.05 3.47
C ILE A 115 9.61 -27.62 2.61
N ARG A 116 8.64 -28.52 2.42
CA ARG A 116 7.28 -28.15 2.03
C ARG A 116 6.70 -27.34 3.18
N PHE A 117 6.24 -26.13 2.89
CA PHE A 117 5.43 -25.36 3.82
C PHE A 117 4.00 -25.93 3.84
N GLU A 118 3.43 -26.07 5.04
CA GLU A 118 1.99 -25.88 5.28
C GLU A 118 1.73 -24.37 5.49
#